data_AF-A0A3C1PGK6-F1
#
_entry.id   AF-A0A3C1PGK6-F1
#
_cell.length_a   1.000
_cell.length_b   1.000
_cell.length_c   1.000
_cell.angle_alpha   90.00
_cell.angle_beta   90.00
_cell.angle_gamma   90.00
#
_symmetry.space_group_name_H-M   'P 1'
#
loop_
_entity.id
_entity.type
_entity.pdbx_description
1 polymer ?
#
loop_
_entity_poly.entity_id
_entity_poly.type
_entity_poly.pdbx_seq_one_letter_code
_entity_poly.pdbx_strand_id
1 'polypeptide(L)'
;MKIKFLPILLFALILGACSQHEELTMKDEKQQQEPLNPMEINRQIKAIISQTGTFDWSNADDLLLWSAVVYGDSLVSVGYGTEPFSINKTADDLKAKQFAVELVTENA
;
A
#
# COMPACT_ATOMS: atom_id res chain seq x y z
N MET A 1 -3.58 41.23 -48.57
CA MET A 1 -3.75 41.18 -47.09
C MET A 1 -3.27 39.81 -46.63
N LYS A 2 -2.05 39.70 -46.07
CA LYS A 2 -1.45 38.41 -45.69
C LYS A 2 -2.04 37.97 -44.34
N ILE A 3 -2.97 37.04 -44.40
CA ILE A 3 -3.75 36.46 -43.30
C ILE A 3 -2.79 35.72 -42.34
N LYS A 4 -2.45 36.35 -41.20
CA LYS A 4 -1.58 35.81 -40.13
C LYS A 4 -2.36 34.85 -39.21
N PHE A 5 -3.05 33.85 -39.77
CA PHE A 5 -3.84 32.89 -38.99
C PHE A 5 -3.03 31.66 -38.53
N LEU A 6 -1.85 31.46 -39.12
CA LEU A 6 -0.94 30.37 -38.77
C LEU A 6 -0.47 30.36 -37.29
N PRO A 7 -0.07 31.49 -36.67
CA PRO A 7 0.34 31.48 -35.26
C PRO A 7 -0.85 31.24 -34.30
N ILE A 8 -2.07 31.63 -34.70
CA ILE A 8 -3.28 31.47 -33.88
C ILE A 8 -3.70 30.00 -33.84
N LEU A 9 -3.60 29.29 -34.98
CA LEU A 9 -3.87 27.86 -35.05
C LEU A 9 -2.85 27.05 -34.25
N LEU A 10 -1.57 27.44 -34.29
CA LEU A 10 -0.52 26.78 -33.52
C LEU A 10 -0.75 26.94 -32.01
N PHE A 11 -1.16 28.14 -31.55
CA PHE A 11 -1.46 28.42 -30.15
C PHE A 11 -2.67 27.64 -29.64
N ALA A 12 -3.71 27.47 -30.46
CA ALA A 12 -4.88 26.67 -30.11
C ALA A 12 -4.55 25.18 -29.94
N LEU A 13 -3.60 24.64 -30.72
CA LEU A 13 -3.20 23.23 -30.66
C LEU A 13 -2.49 22.87 -29.34
N ILE A 14 -1.72 23.81 -28.78
CA ILE A 14 -0.98 23.62 -27.51
C ILE A 14 -1.92 23.56 -26.30
N LEU A 15 -3.05 24.29 -26.36
CA LEU A 15 -4.07 24.30 -25.29
C LEU A 15 -4.96 23.05 -25.32
N GLY A 16 -5.14 22.40 -26.48
CA GLY A 16 -5.95 21.18 -26.62
C GLY A 16 -5.24 19.89 -26.18
N ALA A 17 -3.91 19.90 -26.05
CA ALA A 17 -3.12 18.72 -25.71
C ALA A 17 -3.23 18.28 -24.23
N CYS A 18 -3.89 19.08 -23.38
CA CYS A 18 -4.13 18.76 -21.98
C CYS A 18 -5.63 18.46 -21.78
N SER A 19 -6.11 17.33 -22.29
CA SER A 19 -7.48 16.89 -21.96
C SER A 19 -7.65 15.37 -22.01
N GLN A 20 -6.78 14.67 -21.30
CA GLN A 20 -7.07 13.31 -20.81
C GLN A 20 -6.33 13.11 -19.48
N HIS A 21 -6.87 13.69 -18.43
CA HIS A 21 -6.76 13.05 -17.12
C HIS A 21 -7.90 12.05 -17.07
N GLU A 22 -7.58 10.75 -17.11
CA GLU A 22 -8.50 9.75 -16.57
C GLU A 22 -8.72 10.14 -15.11
N GLU A 23 -9.86 10.76 -14.82
CA GLU A 23 -10.35 10.82 -13.46
C GLU A 23 -10.54 9.37 -13.01
N LEU A 24 -9.58 8.88 -12.23
CA LEU A 24 -9.82 7.76 -11.34
C LEU A 24 -11.02 8.16 -10.50
N THR A 25 -12.20 7.71 -10.92
CA THR A 25 -13.43 7.91 -10.18
C THR A 25 -13.26 7.08 -8.92
N MET A 26 -12.74 7.71 -7.86
CA MET A 26 -12.66 7.10 -6.54
C MET A 26 -14.10 6.81 -6.13
N LYS A 27 -14.50 5.56 -6.33
CA LYS A 27 -15.81 5.06 -5.92
C LYS A 27 -15.92 5.21 -4.41
N ASP A 28 -16.92 6.00 -4.02
CA ASP A 28 -17.36 6.31 -2.67
C ASP A 28 -16.32 6.99 -1.77
N GLU A 29 -16.72 8.14 -1.26
CA GLU A 29 -16.34 8.66 0.05
C GLU A 29 -16.73 7.61 1.11
N LYS A 30 -16.03 6.46 1.16
CA LYS A 30 -15.97 5.71 2.41
C LYS A 30 -15.35 6.67 3.39
N GLN A 31 -16.20 7.19 4.28
CA GLN A 31 -15.83 8.03 5.42
C GLN A 31 -14.46 7.56 5.92
N GLN A 32 -13.43 8.39 5.67
CA GLN A 32 -12.05 8.00 5.88
C GLN A 32 -11.92 7.56 7.34
N GLN A 33 -11.73 6.27 7.55
CA GLN A 33 -11.64 5.73 8.90
C GLN A 33 -10.31 6.19 9.48
N GLU A 34 -10.38 6.74 10.69
CA GLU A 34 -9.18 7.11 11.45
C GLU A 34 -8.29 5.86 11.61
N PRO A 35 -6.98 5.98 11.36
CA PRO A 35 -6.05 4.87 11.56
C PRO A 35 -6.15 4.28 12.97
N LEU A 36 -6.04 2.95 13.04
CA LEU A 36 -5.84 2.24 14.29
C LEU A 36 -4.56 2.75 14.95
N ASN A 37 -4.62 3.08 16.24
CA ASN A 37 -3.40 3.46 16.96
C ASN A 37 -2.42 2.26 17.06
N PRO A 38 -1.12 2.49 17.35
CA PRO A 38 -0.12 1.43 17.40
C PRO A 38 -0.44 0.28 18.37
N MET A 39 -1.09 0.57 19.50
CA MET A 39 -1.49 -0.46 20.47
C MET A 39 -2.55 -1.39 19.88
N GLU A 40 -3.50 -0.84 19.12
CA GLU A 40 -4.56 -1.59 18.47
C GLU A 40 -4.02 -2.46 17.32
N ILE A 41 -3.13 -1.90 16.49
CA ILE A 41 -2.41 -2.65 15.45
C ILE A 41 -1.71 -3.87 16.07
N ASN A 42 -0.92 -3.63 17.11
CA ASN A 42 -0.17 -4.69 17.79
C ASN A 42 -1.10 -5.74 18.42
N ARG A 43 -2.23 -5.31 19.00
CA ARG A 43 -3.23 -6.22 19.58
C ARG A 43 -3.81 -7.16 18.53
N GLN A 44 -4.17 -6.64 17.37
CA GLN A 44 -4.74 -7.45 16.29
C GLN A 44 -3.71 -8.43 15.70
N ILE A 45 -2.50 -7.96 15.41
CA ILE A 45 -1.40 -8.82 14.92
C ILE A 45 -1.11 -9.94 15.93
N LYS A 46 -0.99 -9.61 17.22
CA LYS A 46 -0.78 -10.60 18.28
C LYS A 46 -1.92 -11.61 18.35
N ALA A 47 -3.19 -11.18 18.26
CA ALA A 47 -4.32 -12.09 18.29
C ALA A 47 -4.28 -13.11 17.13
N ILE A 48 -3.88 -12.68 15.94
CA ILE A 48 -3.74 -13.55 14.76
C ILE A 48 -2.57 -14.52 14.93
N ILE A 49 -1.42 -14.03 15.40
CA ILE A 49 -0.25 -14.88 15.68
C ILE A 49 -0.60 -15.93 16.74
N SER A 50 -1.28 -15.57 17.82
CA SER A 50 -1.68 -16.53 18.86
C SER A 50 -2.64 -17.61 18.36
N GLN A 51 -3.44 -17.33 17.34
CA GLN A 51 -4.40 -18.29 16.77
C GLN A 51 -3.79 -19.16 15.67
N THR A 52 -2.91 -18.60 14.84
CA THR A 52 -2.45 -19.24 13.60
C THR A 52 -0.95 -19.56 13.60
N GLY A 53 -0.22 -19.11 14.62
CA GLY A 53 1.23 -19.22 14.75
C GLY A 53 2.02 -18.24 13.88
N THR A 54 1.40 -17.49 12.97
CA THR A 54 2.07 -16.53 12.10
C THR A 54 1.17 -15.35 11.76
N PHE A 55 1.71 -14.34 11.06
CA PHE A 55 0.91 -13.27 10.48
C PHE A 55 1.24 -13.16 8.98
N ASP A 56 0.22 -12.93 8.16
CA ASP A 56 0.33 -12.74 6.71
C ASP A 56 -0.38 -11.44 6.31
N TRP A 57 0.39 -10.50 5.77
CA TRP A 57 -0.12 -9.20 5.32
C TRP A 57 -1.16 -9.33 4.21
N SER A 58 -1.17 -10.44 3.44
CA SER A 58 -2.20 -10.65 2.40
C SER A 58 -3.60 -10.87 2.97
N ASN A 59 -3.70 -11.22 4.26
CA ASN A 59 -4.96 -11.51 4.94
C ASN A 59 -5.40 -10.36 5.86
N ALA A 60 -4.63 -9.28 5.94
CA ALA A 60 -5.00 -8.10 6.71
C ALA A 60 -6.11 -7.31 6.00
N ASP A 61 -7.03 -6.74 6.78
CA ASP A 61 -8.04 -5.84 6.22
C ASP A 61 -7.45 -4.48 5.83
N ASP A 62 -8.18 -3.74 4.99
CA ASP A 62 -7.77 -2.45 4.44
C ASP A 62 -7.43 -1.44 5.54
N LEU A 63 -8.15 -1.45 6.68
CA LEU A 63 -7.93 -0.50 7.77
C LEU A 63 -6.63 -0.82 8.52
N LEU A 64 -6.35 -2.09 8.79
CA LEU A 64 -5.10 -2.53 9.41
C LEU A 64 -3.91 -2.24 8.49
N LEU A 65 -4.03 -2.50 7.19
CA LEU A 65 -3.01 -2.17 6.20
C LEU A 65 -2.74 -0.67 6.13
N TRP A 66 -3.80 0.14 6.01
CA TRP A 66 -3.68 1.60 5.99
C TRP A 66 -3.02 2.14 7.26
N SER A 67 -3.44 1.65 8.42
CA SER A 67 -2.90 2.07 9.71
C SER A 67 -1.42 1.71 9.84
N ALA A 68 -1.03 0.52 9.40
CA ALA A 68 0.37 0.09 9.40
C ALA A 68 1.25 0.98 8.51
N VAL A 69 0.75 1.43 7.36
CA VAL A 69 1.48 2.38 6.50
C VAL A 69 1.63 3.74 7.19
N VAL A 70 0.55 4.28 7.75
CA VAL A 70 0.57 5.59 8.44
C VAL A 70 1.59 5.62 9.56
N TYR A 71 1.64 4.57 10.40
CA TYR A 71 2.59 4.48 11.51
C TYR A 71 3.95 3.86 11.15
N GLY A 72 4.08 3.28 9.95
CA GLY A 72 5.30 2.68 9.42
C GLY A 72 6.09 3.65 8.55
N ASP A 73 6.31 4.87 9.05
CA ASP A 73 7.00 5.96 8.34
C ASP A 73 6.39 6.32 6.97
N SER A 74 5.10 6.00 6.75
CA SER A 74 4.42 6.19 5.47
C SER A 74 5.11 5.50 4.29
N LEU A 75 5.88 4.43 4.57
CA LEU A 75 6.61 3.66 3.57
C LEU A 75 5.94 2.31 3.34
N VAL A 76 5.65 2.01 2.07
CA VAL A 76 5.18 0.69 1.64
C VAL A 76 5.97 0.25 0.42
N SER A 77 6.44 -1.00 0.44
CA SER A 77 7.08 -1.64 -0.71
C SER A 77 6.10 -2.62 -1.34
N VAL A 78 5.59 -2.28 -2.52
CA VAL A 78 4.68 -3.16 -3.27
C VAL A 78 5.49 -3.95 -4.29
N GLY A 79 5.62 -5.25 -4.05
CA GLY A 79 6.18 -6.17 -5.03
C GLY A 79 5.14 -6.54 -6.09
N TYR A 80 5.53 -6.57 -7.36
CA TYR A 80 4.71 -7.08 -8.46
C TYR A 80 5.30 -8.39 -8.99
N GLY A 81 4.45 -9.39 -9.22
CA GLY A 81 4.85 -10.68 -9.75
C GLY A 81 3.79 -11.74 -9.48
N THR A 82 3.79 -12.81 -10.27
CA THR A 82 2.96 -14.00 -10.04
C THR A 82 3.54 -14.91 -8.97
N GLU A 83 4.82 -14.71 -8.64
CA GLU A 83 5.54 -15.49 -7.66
C GLU A 83 5.83 -14.65 -6.40
N PRO A 84 5.76 -15.25 -5.19
CA PRO A 84 6.13 -14.56 -3.96
C PRO A 84 7.57 -14.04 -4.01
N PHE A 85 7.85 -12.88 -3.41
CA PHE A 85 9.22 -12.35 -3.29
C PHE A 85 10.23 -13.34 -2.68
N SER A 86 9.74 -14.31 -1.89
CA SER A 86 10.54 -15.37 -1.27
C SER A 86 10.05 -16.76 -1.68
N ILE A 87 10.33 -17.14 -2.94
CA ILE A 87 10.02 -18.49 -3.47
C ILE A 87 10.95 -19.56 -2.85
N ASN A 88 12.23 -19.23 -2.67
CA ASN A 88 13.22 -20.12 -2.07
C ASN A 88 13.57 -19.63 -0.67
N LYS A 89 12.82 -20.09 0.34
CA LYS A 89 13.15 -19.83 1.74
C LYS A 89 14.20 -20.84 2.20
N THR A 90 15.34 -20.34 2.63
CA THR A 90 16.36 -21.17 3.28
C THR A 90 15.90 -21.56 4.68
N ALA A 91 16.55 -22.57 5.27
CA ALA A 91 16.31 -22.92 6.67
C ALA A 91 16.56 -21.73 7.62
N ASP A 92 17.51 -20.86 7.27
CA ASP A 92 17.85 -19.69 8.08
C ASP A 92 16.77 -18.60 7.96
N ASP A 93 16.16 -18.41 6.78
CA ASP A 93 15.01 -17.50 6.62
C ASP A 93 13.82 -17.95 7.49
N LEU A 94 13.58 -19.26 7.57
CA LEU A 94 12.49 -19.82 8.38
C LEU A 94 12.77 -19.63 9.87
N LYS A 95 14.01 -19.84 10.32
CA LYS A 95 14.42 -19.55 11.70
C LYS A 95 14.30 -18.07 12.04
N ALA A 96 14.73 -17.19 11.14
CA ALA A 96 14.61 -15.74 11.34
C ALA A 96 13.14 -15.32 11.47
N LYS A 97 12.25 -15.88 10.64
CA LYS A 97 10.81 -15.67 10.76
C LYS A 97 10.28 -16.16 12.12
N GLN A 98 10.65 -17.37 12.53
CA GLN A 98 10.22 -17.93 13.82
C GLN A 98 10.69 -17.09 15.00
N PHE A 99 11.96 -16.67 14.99
CA PHE A 99 12.52 -15.77 16.00
C PHE A 99 11.76 -14.44 16.09
N ALA A 100 11.41 -13.84 14.94
CA ALA A 100 10.62 -12.61 14.94
C ALA A 100 9.22 -12.81 15.53
N VAL A 101 8.58 -13.95 15.24
CA VAL A 101 7.29 -14.32 15.84
C VAL A 101 7.42 -14.47 17.36
N GLU A 102 8.44 -15.21 17.80
CA GLU A 102 8.74 -15.43 19.22
C GLU A 102 8.93 -14.11 19.97
N LEU A 103 9.75 -13.20 19.43
CA LEU A 103 9.99 -11.88 20.01
C LEU A 103 8.70 -11.07 20.20
N VAL A 104 7.78 -11.13 19.23
CA VAL A 104 6.49 -10.43 19.30
C VAL A 104 5.56 -11.05 20.35
N THR A 105 5.63 -12.36 20.53
CA THR A 105 4.79 -13.10 21.49
C THR A 105 5.32 -13.10 22.92
N GLU A 106 6.63 -13.07 23.14
CA GLU A 106 7.25 -13.10 24.48
C GLU A 106 7.19 -11.74 25.19
N ASN A 107 7.20 -10.64 24.44
CA ASN A 107 7.06 -9.28 24.98
C ASN A 107 5.57 -8.86 25.09
N ALA A 108 4.69 -9.77 25.51
CA ALA A 108 3.25 -9.57 25.64
C ALA A 108 2.78 -9.56 27.10
#